data_AF-A0A3M0ZQN3-F1
#
_entry.id   AF-A0A3M0ZQN3-F1
#
_cell.length_a   1.000
_cell.length_b   1.000
_cell.length_c   1.000
_cell.angle_alpha   90.00
_cell.angle_beta   90.00
_cell.angle_gamma   90.00
#
_symmetry.space_group_name_H-M   'P 1'
#
loop_
_entity.id
_entity.type
_entity.pdbx_description
1 polymer ?
#
loop_
_entity_poly.entity_id
_entity_poly.type
_entity_poly.pdbx_seq_one_letter_code
_entity_poly.pdbx_strand_id
1 'polypeptide(L)'
;PYWDYPMLPPEHVRTTCTKCHERADLFGPEGLMAKADGDDPRAADRRALLERGRTLFRESGCLGCHVYQGKGGTLGPELTYLGEKTRHDFSFATFERHERRTVADWLRRHFLAPAAVSPGSRMPPVENPEDAEALTVYVRSFRRPLGEMFVRARAVQAVAREESGRDLYLMYCSACHGRDGRGGRVPDLRTPALNNPDTLAAAGDDYYRFIIASGRSGSLMPAWNESHGGLSREEIDKIVAYIRSWQPEGADPLDANAARGDARVGRSYFQGLCAGCHGLRGEGGIGNSLNSPTFLAVATDRFLAESIVRGRPGTAMPAWKHLSLQAVNDILAYIRSWQPKPPAYAEVARALREQPLRRLRRVGKFLYESRCSACHGERGEGLIGPSITAPGFLRAVDDAYLYHAITRGRPGTAMPAWTFLAAEDVAALIAYLRAFQTEPPLRLARGPMPKGDPDVGKVYYDLACKQCHGPEGRGAVGPQLANPVFLASASDSLLFHWIAYGRPGTAMKGFLPAQQGPVRLRPSDIRDVIAYLRDTAARKPPAVRRLGLGNPAVGREIYRGSCRSCHGPNGEGGSGPQLANPSFLEAASDGFLAATIVLGREGTPMRSMVRGHLQGVG
;
A
#
# COMPACT_ATOMS: atom_id res chain seq x y z
N PRO A 1 19.81 21.57 54.72
CA PRO A 1 18.48 22.08 54.31
C PRO A 1 18.01 21.36 53.04
N TYR A 2 17.04 20.46 53.15
CA TYR A 2 16.64 19.52 52.08
C TYR A 2 15.75 20.13 50.98
N TRP A 3 15.56 21.45 50.97
CA TRP A 3 14.79 22.18 49.98
C TRP A 3 15.51 23.48 49.63
N ASP A 4 15.97 23.59 48.37
CA ASP A 4 16.71 24.76 47.91
C ASP A 4 15.81 26.01 47.73
N TYR A 5 14.48 25.84 47.60
CA TYR A 5 13.47 26.92 47.60
C TYR A 5 12.11 26.38 48.12
N PRO A 6 11.42 27.03 49.08
CA PRO A 6 10.10 26.60 49.53
C PRO A 6 9.00 26.83 48.48
N MET A 7 9.24 27.67 47.46
CA MET A 7 8.31 27.92 46.35
C MET A 7 9.08 28.04 45.03
N LEU A 8 8.51 27.50 43.95
CA LEU A 8 9.06 27.67 42.59
C LEU A 8 9.09 29.15 42.19
N PRO A 9 9.95 29.56 41.24
CA PRO A 9 9.90 30.90 40.64
C PRO A 9 8.48 31.19 40.08
N PRO A 10 7.98 32.44 40.17
CA PRO A 10 6.59 32.80 39.85
C PRO A 10 6.05 32.27 38.51
N GLU A 11 6.89 32.30 37.47
CA GLU A 11 6.66 31.77 36.12
C GLU A 11 6.38 30.26 36.09
N HIS A 12 6.89 29.52 37.07
CA HIS A 12 6.72 28.08 37.19
C HIS A 12 5.71 27.67 38.28
N VAL A 13 5.31 28.57 39.18
CA VAL A 13 4.33 28.25 40.25
C VAL A 13 3.04 27.70 39.66
N ARG A 14 2.53 28.27 38.57
CA ARG A 14 1.29 27.82 37.91
C ARG A 14 1.37 26.41 37.33
N THR A 15 2.58 25.94 37.01
CA THR A 15 2.79 24.55 36.57
C THR A 15 2.51 23.55 37.69
N THR A 16 2.45 23.98 38.96
CA THR A 16 2.10 23.11 40.10
C THR A 16 0.61 23.01 40.36
N CYS A 17 -0.19 23.94 39.84
CA CYS A 17 -1.65 23.88 39.97
C CYS A 17 -2.23 22.66 39.24
N THR A 18 -1.58 22.23 38.15
CA THR A 18 -1.93 20.98 37.44
C THR A 18 -1.69 19.72 38.27
N LYS A 19 -1.08 19.81 39.47
CA LYS A 19 -1.04 18.69 40.43
C LYS A 19 -2.42 18.32 40.96
N CYS A 20 -3.34 19.28 41.03
CA CYS A 20 -4.63 19.11 41.70
C CYS A 20 -5.84 19.45 40.82
N HIS A 21 -5.64 20.14 39.69
CA HIS A 21 -6.71 20.55 38.79
C HIS A 21 -6.41 20.13 37.35
N GLU A 22 -7.44 19.74 36.61
CA GLU A 22 -7.29 19.49 35.17
C GLU A 22 -6.95 20.78 34.42
N ARG A 23 -6.29 20.63 33.27
CA ARG A 23 -5.78 21.76 32.48
C ARG A 23 -6.92 22.68 31.99
N ALA A 24 -8.07 22.11 31.66
CA ALA A 24 -9.27 22.88 31.26
C ALA A 24 -9.85 23.66 32.45
N ASP A 25 -9.87 23.06 33.63
CA ASP A 25 -10.32 23.69 34.88
C ASP A 25 -9.44 24.86 35.30
N LEU A 26 -8.15 24.87 34.93
CA LEU A 26 -7.24 25.97 35.23
C LEU A 26 -7.21 27.04 34.15
N PHE A 27 -7.02 26.63 32.88
CA PHE A 27 -6.61 27.52 31.79
C PHE A 27 -7.67 27.70 30.70
N GLY A 28 -8.86 27.11 30.85
CA GLY A 28 -10.01 27.36 29.97
C GLY A 28 -10.56 28.78 30.09
N PRO A 29 -11.46 29.20 29.19
CA PRO A 29 -12.08 30.53 29.21
C PRO A 29 -12.76 30.85 30.55
N GLU A 30 -13.30 29.83 31.21
CA GLU A 30 -13.97 29.94 32.52
C GLU A 30 -13.17 29.31 33.68
N GLY A 31 -11.92 28.93 33.45
CA GLY A 31 -11.10 28.21 34.42
C GLY A 31 -10.77 29.01 35.69
N LEU A 32 -10.38 28.31 36.75
CA LEU A 32 -10.02 28.86 38.06
C LEU A 32 -8.99 30.01 37.96
N MET A 33 -8.05 29.93 37.01
CA MET A 33 -7.04 30.97 36.80
C MET A 33 -7.57 32.13 35.95
N ALA A 34 -8.61 31.95 35.13
CA ALA A 34 -9.30 33.09 34.48
C ALA A 34 -10.01 33.99 35.50
N LYS A 35 -10.41 33.43 36.66
CA LYS A 35 -11.04 34.17 37.76
C LYS A 35 -10.06 34.66 38.84
N ALA A 36 -8.93 33.96 39.05
CA ALA A 36 -7.91 34.31 40.03
C ALA A 36 -6.88 35.35 39.53
N ASP A 37 -6.89 35.71 38.25
CA ASP A 37 -5.99 36.71 37.64
C ASP A 37 -6.35 38.17 38.01
N GLY A 38 -7.25 38.38 38.99
CA GLY A 38 -7.58 39.71 39.52
C GLY A 38 -6.35 40.43 40.07
N ASP A 39 -6.05 41.58 39.46
CA ASP A 39 -5.03 42.59 39.78
C ASP A 39 -3.53 42.22 39.66
N ASP A 40 -3.14 41.03 39.19
CA ASP A 40 -1.73 40.71 38.88
C ASP A 40 -1.37 41.04 37.41
N PRO A 41 -0.66 42.14 37.13
CA PRO A 41 -0.34 42.57 35.76
C PRO A 41 0.56 41.59 34.99
N ARG A 42 1.25 40.66 35.67
CA ARG A 42 2.13 39.65 35.05
C ARG A 42 1.42 38.32 34.80
N ALA A 43 0.14 38.20 35.15
CA ALA A 43 -0.64 36.97 34.92
C ALA A 43 -0.88 36.68 33.43
N ALA A 44 -1.10 37.73 32.63
CA ALA A 44 -1.25 37.63 31.18
C ALA A 44 0.03 37.07 30.53
N ASP A 45 1.20 37.57 30.93
CA ASP A 45 2.50 37.15 30.41
C ASP A 45 2.78 35.66 30.69
N ARG A 46 2.44 35.17 31.89
CA ARG A 46 2.62 33.75 32.24
C ARG A 46 1.67 32.82 31.47
N ARG A 47 0.43 33.26 31.22
CA ARG A 47 -0.54 32.52 30.38
C ARG A 47 -0.08 32.48 28.92
N ALA A 48 0.39 33.60 28.41
CA ALA A 48 0.96 33.70 27.06
C ALA A 48 2.17 32.79 26.91
N LEU A 49 3.05 32.73 27.92
CA LEU A 49 4.22 31.86 27.91
C LEU A 49 3.86 30.36 27.90
N LEU A 50 2.87 29.95 28.70
CA LEU A 50 2.38 28.56 28.70
C LEU A 50 1.72 28.17 27.37
N GLU A 51 0.94 29.09 26.77
CA GLU A 51 0.27 28.85 25.49
C GLU A 51 1.26 28.84 24.31
N ARG A 52 2.26 29.74 24.35
CA ARG A 52 3.42 29.72 23.45
C ARG A 52 4.12 28.38 23.54
N GLY A 53 4.40 27.90 24.75
CA GLY A 53 5.02 26.60 25.00
C GLY A 53 4.19 25.44 24.44
N ARG A 54 2.86 25.48 24.58
CA ARG A 54 1.97 24.48 23.95
C ARG A 54 2.06 24.51 22.44
N THR A 55 2.00 25.70 21.83
CA THR A 55 2.04 25.84 20.38
C THR A 55 3.38 25.35 19.84
N LEU A 56 4.48 25.71 20.50
CA LEU A 56 5.81 25.22 20.15
C LEU A 56 5.92 23.72 20.29
N PHE A 57 5.41 23.13 21.36
CA PHE A 57 5.43 21.67 21.57
C PHE A 57 4.71 20.92 20.42
N ARG A 58 3.60 21.49 19.94
CA ARG A 58 2.84 20.97 18.81
C ARG A 58 3.54 21.19 17.47
N GLU A 59 3.95 22.41 17.16
CA GLU A 59 4.49 22.79 15.85
C GLU A 59 5.92 22.30 15.60
N SER A 60 6.67 22.09 16.68
CA SER A 60 8.01 21.48 16.64
C SER A 60 7.94 19.95 16.54
N GLY A 61 6.75 19.36 16.65
CA GLY A 61 6.53 17.91 16.50
C GLY A 61 7.15 17.09 17.62
N CYS A 62 7.09 17.57 18.87
CA CYS A 62 7.72 16.88 20.01
C CYS A 62 7.21 15.44 20.17
N LEU A 63 5.93 15.19 19.85
CA LEU A 63 5.33 13.85 19.91
C LEU A 63 5.80 12.93 18.78
N GLY A 64 6.50 13.44 17.77
CA GLY A 64 7.18 12.61 16.78
C GLY A 64 8.28 11.74 17.40
N CYS A 65 8.91 12.21 18.48
CA CYS A 65 9.96 11.47 19.19
C CYS A 65 9.56 11.03 20.59
N HIS A 66 8.69 11.77 21.28
CA HIS A 66 8.37 11.54 22.69
C HIS A 66 6.94 11.03 22.89
N VAL A 67 6.74 10.13 23.86
CA VAL A 67 5.41 9.74 24.34
C VAL A 67 4.90 10.74 25.37
N TYR A 68 3.63 11.12 25.25
CA TYR A 68 2.86 11.89 26.23
C TYR A 68 1.44 11.33 26.31
N GLN A 69 1.00 10.93 27.50
CA GLN A 69 -0.35 10.40 27.74
C GLN A 69 -0.73 9.24 26.80
N GLY A 70 0.22 8.32 26.58
CA GLY A 70 0.02 7.14 25.73
C GLY A 70 0.03 7.40 24.22
N LYS A 71 0.23 8.65 23.78
CA LYS A 71 0.40 9.01 22.36
C LYS A 71 1.80 9.56 22.10
N GLY A 72 2.42 9.18 20.98
CA GLY A 72 3.75 9.71 20.60
C GLY A 72 4.77 8.64 20.22
N GLY A 73 5.94 9.10 19.79
CA GLY A 73 7.06 8.25 19.36
C GLY A 73 7.91 7.79 20.54
N THR A 74 8.72 6.75 20.32
CA THR A 74 9.58 6.12 21.35
C THR A 74 11.07 6.40 21.14
N LEU A 75 11.43 7.35 20.27
CA LEU A 75 12.83 7.69 20.00
C LEU A 75 13.45 8.51 21.15
N GLY A 76 12.64 9.32 21.81
CA GLY A 76 12.98 10.06 23.02
C GLY A 76 12.30 9.46 24.26
N PRO A 77 12.71 9.88 25.46
CA PRO A 77 12.10 9.43 26.70
C PRO A 77 10.62 9.84 26.80
N GLU A 78 9.82 9.05 27.51
CA GLU A 78 8.44 9.41 27.83
C GLU A 78 8.40 10.66 28.72
N LEU A 79 7.51 11.59 28.37
CA LEU A 79 7.39 12.90 29.01
C LEU A 79 6.17 13.02 29.93
N THR A 80 5.26 12.03 29.93
CA THR A 80 3.98 12.07 30.65
C THR A 80 4.11 12.55 32.10
N TYR A 81 5.20 12.19 32.79
CA TYR A 81 5.45 12.51 34.19
C TYR A 81 6.67 13.42 34.42
N LEU A 82 7.13 14.13 33.39
CA LEU A 82 8.35 14.94 33.48
C LEU A 82 8.26 16.01 34.59
N GLY A 83 7.09 16.60 34.79
CA GLY A 83 6.84 17.61 35.82
C GLY A 83 6.91 17.10 37.26
N GLU A 84 6.99 15.78 37.46
CA GLU A 84 7.18 15.13 38.77
C GLU A 84 8.65 14.86 39.09
N LYS A 85 9.54 14.90 38.09
CA LYS A 85 10.97 14.65 38.30
C LYS A 85 11.60 15.72 39.20
N THR A 86 12.54 15.28 40.02
CA THR A 86 13.30 16.10 40.95
C THR A 86 14.73 16.31 40.46
N ARG A 87 15.51 17.17 41.13
CA ARG A 87 16.93 17.37 40.79
C ARG A 87 17.78 16.08 40.79
N HIS A 88 17.36 15.04 41.53
CA HIS A 88 18.10 13.78 41.60
C HIS A 88 17.96 12.93 40.35
N ASP A 89 16.95 13.21 39.53
CA ASP A 89 16.69 12.51 38.28
C ASP A 89 17.50 13.07 37.09
N PHE A 90 18.34 14.09 37.33
CA PHE A 90 19.11 14.79 36.29
C PHE A 90 20.59 14.91 36.66
N SER A 91 21.45 14.81 35.64
CA SER A 91 22.89 15.05 35.79
C SER A 91 23.22 16.53 35.59
N PHE A 92 23.93 17.12 36.55
CA PHE A 92 24.43 18.50 36.50
C PHE A 92 25.96 18.55 36.28
N ALA A 93 26.56 17.49 35.73
CA ALA A 93 28.00 17.39 35.56
C ALA A 93 28.60 18.49 34.67
N THR A 94 27.81 19.05 33.73
CA THR A 94 28.23 20.12 32.82
C THR A 94 27.85 21.52 33.32
N PHE A 95 27.40 21.65 34.57
CA PHE A 95 27.14 22.94 35.20
C PHE A 95 28.32 23.36 36.06
N GLU A 96 28.81 24.58 35.88
CA GLU A 96 29.87 25.13 36.72
C GLU A 96 29.40 25.28 38.17
N ARG A 97 30.36 25.43 39.10
CA ARG A 97 30.06 25.52 40.53
C ARG A 97 29.19 26.72 40.90
N HIS A 98 29.27 27.80 40.12
CA HIS A 98 28.54 29.04 40.38
C HIS A 98 27.15 29.07 39.72
N GLU A 99 26.83 28.10 38.86
CA GLU A 99 25.56 28.05 38.13
C GLU A 99 24.42 27.46 38.99
N ARG A 100 23.19 27.93 38.73
CA ARG A 100 21.99 27.36 39.36
C ARG A 100 21.73 25.96 38.82
N ARG A 101 21.46 25.01 39.74
CA ARG A 101 21.26 23.58 39.43
C ARG A 101 19.83 23.16 39.74
N THR A 102 18.87 23.78 39.07
CA THR A 102 17.44 23.43 39.17
C THR A 102 16.98 22.59 37.99
N VAL A 103 15.85 21.89 38.13
CA VAL A 103 15.22 21.15 37.02
C VAL A 103 14.86 22.08 35.86
N ALA A 104 14.44 23.32 36.14
CA ALA A 104 14.12 24.30 35.11
C ALA A 104 15.36 24.72 34.32
N ASP A 105 16.47 25.02 35.01
CA ASP A 105 17.74 25.38 34.36
C ASP A 105 18.28 24.20 33.53
N TRP A 106 18.12 22.97 34.01
CA TRP A 106 18.48 21.76 33.25
C TRP A 106 17.65 21.62 31.99
N LEU A 107 16.31 21.71 32.08
CA LEU A 107 15.41 21.59 30.94
C LEU A 107 15.65 22.70 29.90
N ARG A 108 15.84 23.94 30.35
CA ARG A 108 16.17 25.06 29.47
C ARG A 108 17.49 24.84 28.73
N ARG A 109 18.53 24.38 29.44
CA ARG A 109 19.81 24.00 28.82
C ARG A 109 19.66 22.82 27.88
N HIS A 110 18.82 21.85 28.22
CA HIS A 110 18.50 20.73 27.35
C HIS A 110 17.84 21.18 26.04
N PHE A 111 16.87 22.10 26.08
CA PHE A 111 16.26 22.62 24.86
C PHE A 111 17.25 23.41 24.00
N LEU A 112 18.11 24.24 24.60
CA LEU A 112 19.10 25.04 23.88
C LEU A 112 20.27 24.20 23.32
N ALA A 113 20.77 23.25 24.10
CA ALA A 113 21.93 22.43 23.77
C ALA A 113 21.76 20.99 24.30
N PRO A 114 20.92 20.16 23.65
CA PRO A 114 20.55 18.83 24.17
C PRO A 114 21.76 17.93 24.46
N ALA A 115 22.75 17.91 23.57
CA ALA A 115 23.95 17.10 23.70
C ALA A 115 24.85 17.50 24.89
N ALA A 116 24.74 18.75 25.38
CA ALA A 116 25.55 19.25 26.49
C ALA A 116 25.13 18.69 27.85
N VAL A 117 23.86 18.30 28.01
CA VAL A 117 23.34 17.70 29.26
C VAL A 117 22.88 16.27 29.08
N SER A 118 22.78 15.80 27.83
CA SER A 118 22.47 14.43 27.46
C SER A 118 23.40 14.01 26.32
N PRO A 119 24.62 13.53 26.62
CA PRO A 119 25.58 13.12 25.61
C PRO A 119 25.00 12.12 24.62
N GLY A 120 25.21 12.33 23.33
CA GLY A 120 24.64 11.51 22.25
C GLY A 120 23.18 11.80 21.91
N SER A 121 22.56 12.82 22.52
CA SER A 121 21.20 13.25 22.16
C SER A 121 21.10 13.64 20.69
N ARG A 122 20.05 13.13 20.03
CA ARG A 122 19.66 13.49 18.66
C ARG A 122 18.53 14.53 18.63
N MET A 123 18.13 15.04 19.79
CA MET A 123 17.11 16.07 19.88
C MET A 123 17.61 17.34 19.18
N PRO A 124 16.80 17.97 18.31
CA PRO A 124 17.18 19.21 17.67
C PRO A 124 17.18 20.36 18.70
N PRO A 125 18.18 21.27 18.65
CA PRO A 125 18.22 22.41 19.55
C PRO A 125 17.12 23.42 19.20
N VAL A 126 16.59 24.08 20.23
CA VAL A 126 15.71 25.24 20.11
C VAL A 126 16.58 26.49 20.00
N GLU A 127 16.49 27.21 18.89
CA GLU A 127 17.37 28.35 18.62
C GLU A 127 17.05 29.57 19.50
N ASN A 128 15.75 29.83 19.74
CA ASN A 128 15.32 30.99 20.53
C ASN A 128 15.28 30.66 22.04
N PRO A 129 16.04 31.38 22.89
CA PRO A 129 16.01 31.19 24.35
C PRO A 129 14.65 31.42 25.02
N GLU A 130 13.80 32.28 24.46
CA GLU A 130 12.43 32.49 24.97
C GLU A 130 11.53 31.29 24.66
N ASP A 131 11.74 30.63 23.52
CA ASP A 131 11.00 29.42 23.14
C ASP A 131 11.42 28.24 24.03
N ALA A 132 12.71 28.16 24.35
CA ALA A 132 13.23 27.20 25.32
C ALA A 132 12.60 27.41 26.72
N GLU A 133 12.39 28.66 27.13
CA GLU A 133 11.71 28.99 28.39
C GLU A 133 10.22 28.60 28.34
N ALA A 134 9.52 28.97 27.26
CA ALA A 134 8.12 28.62 27.05
C ALA A 134 7.90 27.09 27.07
N LEU A 135 8.76 26.34 26.41
CA LEU A 135 8.75 24.87 26.42
C LEU A 135 9.05 24.32 27.83
N THR A 136 10.01 24.90 28.55
CA THR A 136 10.35 24.52 29.93
C THR A 136 9.13 24.69 30.85
N VAL A 137 8.42 25.81 30.76
CA VAL A 137 7.19 26.04 31.52
C VAL A 137 6.13 25.01 31.14
N TYR A 138 5.93 24.74 29.85
CA TYR A 138 4.91 23.81 29.37
C TYR A 138 5.17 22.36 29.80
N VAL A 139 6.36 21.81 29.58
CA VAL A 139 6.65 20.39 29.88
C VAL A 139 6.72 20.11 31.39
N ARG A 140 7.00 21.13 32.21
CA ARG A 140 6.93 21.01 33.68
C ARG A 140 5.50 20.87 34.21
N SER A 141 4.49 21.12 33.37
CA SER A 141 3.08 20.87 33.71
C SER A 141 2.67 19.39 33.57
N PHE A 142 3.50 18.54 32.96
CA PHE A 142 3.19 17.13 32.67
C PHE A 142 3.28 16.25 33.93
N ARG A 143 2.12 15.81 34.44
CA ARG A 143 1.99 14.98 35.63
C ARG A 143 0.83 14.00 35.49
N ARG A 144 0.76 13.01 36.39
CA ARG A 144 -0.41 12.12 36.53
C ARG A 144 -1.67 12.94 36.82
N PRO A 145 -2.79 12.66 36.14
CA PRO A 145 -4.09 13.09 36.63
C PRO A 145 -4.33 12.48 38.02
N LEU A 146 -4.98 13.21 38.93
CA LEU A 146 -5.50 12.59 40.15
C LEU A 146 -6.57 11.56 39.76
N GLY A 147 -6.63 10.42 40.45
CA GLY A 147 -7.63 9.39 40.18
C GLY A 147 -9.06 9.94 40.24
N GLU A 148 -10.00 9.30 39.52
CA GLU A 148 -11.39 9.76 39.28
C GLU A 148 -12.12 10.29 40.54
N MET A 149 -11.75 9.80 41.72
CA MET A 149 -12.29 10.22 43.02
C MET A 149 -12.07 11.70 43.36
N PHE A 150 -11.11 12.37 42.72
CA PHE A 150 -10.74 13.77 42.99
C PHE A 150 -11.14 14.75 41.89
N VAL A 151 -11.74 14.28 40.77
CA VAL A 151 -12.12 15.12 39.62
C VAL A 151 -13.64 15.39 39.67
N ARG A 152 -14.06 16.66 39.71
CA ARG A 152 -15.49 17.01 39.66
C ARG A 152 -16.05 16.71 38.26
N ALA A 153 -17.09 15.89 38.19
CA ALA A 153 -17.74 15.39 36.98
C ALA A 153 -18.18 16.43 35.92
N ARG A 154 -18.19 17.74 36.22
CA ARG A 154 -18.52 18.80 35.24
C ARG A 154 -17.38 19.12 34.26
N ALA A 155 -16.13 18.77 34.56
CA ALA A 155 -14.97 19.07 33.71
C ALA A 155 -14.86 18.15 32.49
N VAL A 156 -15.41 16.93 32.57
CA VAL A 156 -15.25 15.85 31.58
C VAL A 156 -15.89 16.17 30.21
N GLN A 157 -16.82 17.14 30.16
CA GLN A 157 -17.48 17.54 28.91
C GLN A 157 -16.84 18.77 28.23
N ALA A 158 -15.85 19.42 28.86
CA ALA A 158 -15.29 20.66 28.35
C ALA A 158 -14.14 20.42 27.35
N VAL A 159 -14.57 20.20 26.10
CA VAL A 159 -13.87 20.51 24.84
C VAL A 159 -12.62 19.68 24.54
N ALA A 160 -12.81 18.40 24.23
CA ALA A 160 -11.94 17.72 23.27
C ALA A 160 -12.06 18.48 21.93
N ARG A 161 -11.15 19.43 21.70
CA ARG A 161 -11.10 20.17 20.45
C ARG A 161 -10.69 19.16 19.38
N GLU A 162 -11.59 18.88 18.44
CA GLU A 162 -11.33 17.93 17.36
C GLU A 162 -10.11 18.40 16.56
N GLU A 163 -9.01 17.65 16.67
CA GLU A 163 -7.74 18.03 16.04
C GLU A 163 -7.84 17.88 14.53
N SER A 164 -7.46 18.92 13.79
CA SER A 164 -7.44 18.87 12.33
C SER A 164 -6.31 17.96 11.83
N GLY A 165 -6.42 17.46 10.60
CA GLY A 165 -5.35 16.69 9.97
C GLY A 165 -3.99 17.40 9.95
N ARG A 166 -4.01 18.73 9.80
CA ARG A 166 -2.83 19.59 9.88
C ARG A 166 -2.22 19.58 11.28
N ASP A 167 -3.06 19.72 12.31
CA ASP A 167 -2.58 19.74 13.70
C ASP A 167 -1.94 18.41 14.06
N LEU A 168 -2.61 17.30 13.75
CA LEU A 168 -2.09 15.94 13.94
C LEU A 168 -0.76 15.73 13.19
N TYR A 169 -0.68 16.15 11.92
CA TYR A 169 0.56 16.07 11.16
C TYR A 169 1.71 16.86 11.83
N LEU A 170 1.43 18.07 12.30
CA LEU A 170 2.43 18.89 12.96
C LEU A 170 2.94 18.22 14.25
N MET A 171 2.04 17.63 15.04
CA MET A 171 2.39 16.96 16.30
C MET A 171 3.26 15.72 16.13
N TYR A 172 2.94 14.86 15.16
CA TYR A 172 3.53 13.52 15.07
C TYR A 172 4.55 13.37 13.93
N CYS A 173 4.42 14.13 12.84
CA CYS A 173 5.16 13.86 11.61
C CYS A 173 6.20 14.94 11.28
N SER A 174 5.93 16.20 11.65
CA SER A 174 6.71 17.35 11.16
C SER A 174 8.15 17.43 11.66
N ALA A 175 8.46 16.83 12.81
CA ALA A 175 9.83 16.78 13.34
C ALA A 175 10.78 16.04 12.39
N CYS A 176 10.29 15.00 11.71
CA CYS A 176 11.04 14.21 10.73
C CYS A 176 10.76 14.67 9.30
N HIS A 177 9.50 14.88 8.92
CA HIS A 177 9.10 15.17 7.54
C HIS A 177 9.02 16.66 7.19
N GLY A 178 9.33 17.55 8.14
CA GLY A 178 9.20 18.99 7.98
C GLY A 178 7.75 19.48 8.06
N ARG A 179 7.56 20.76 8.35
CA ARG A 179 6.22 21.38 8.51
C ARG A 179 5.35 21.32 7.25
N ASP A 180 5.99 21.37 6.08
CA ASP A 180 5.31 21.35 4.78
C ASP A 180 5.54 20.04 4.03
N GLY A 181 6.00 18.98 4.70
CA GLY A 181 6.24 17.68 4.07
C GLY A 181 7.48 17.61 3.16
N ARG A 182 8.38 18.60 3.20
CA ARG A 182 9.58 18.65 2.35
C ARG A 182 10.69 17.66 2.76
N GLY A 183 10.58 17.02 3.93
CA GLY A 183 11.64 16.19 4.52
C GLY A 183 12.77 17.02 5.14
N GLY A 184 13.66 16.33 5.88
CA GLY A 184 14.92 16.86 6.41
C GLY A 184 14.80 17.87 7.56
N ARG A 185 15.09 17.42 8.79
CA ARG A 185 15.37 18.27 9.98
C ARG A 185 16.18 17.61 11.10
N VAL A 186 16.36 16.29 11.06
CA VAL A 186 17.14 15.57 12.06
C VAL A 186 18.54 15.28 11.49
N PRO A 187 19.63 15.66 12.18
CA PRO A 187 21.00 15.36 11.75
C PRO A 187 21.18 13.87 11.45
N ASP A 188 21.87 13.57 10.35
CA ASP A 188 22.20 12.21 9.90
C ASP A 188 21.02 11.29 9.57
N LEU A 189 19.78 11.81 9.49
CA LEU A 189 18.59 11.05 9.13
C LEU A 189 17.95 11.56 7.83
N ARG A 190 18.03 10.74 6.77
CA ARG A 190 17.32 11.00 5.51
C ARG A 190 15.84 10.65 5.63
N THR A 191 15.00 11.66 5.81
CA THR A 191 13.54 11.51 5.82
C THR A 191 12.94 11.89 4.46
N PRO A 192 12.02 11.10 3.90
CA PRO A 192 11.46 11.36 2.58
C PRO A 192 10.52 12.57 2.59
N ALA A 193 10.47 13.29 1.47
CA ALA A 193 9.49 14.34 1.22
C ALA A 193 8.11 13.74 0.97
N LEU A 194 7.14 14.08 1.81
CA LEU A 194 5.74 13.67 1.71
C LEU A 194 4.94 14.57 0.76
N ASN A 195 5.41 15.80 0.52
CA ASN A 195 4.78 16.74 -0.41
C ASN A 195 5.30 16.63 -1.85
N ASN A 196 6.10 15.60 -2.14
CA ASN A 196 6.62 15.38 -3.49
C ASN A 196 5.45 15.05 -4.44
N PRO A 197 5.24 15.81 -5.53
CA PRO A 197 4.07 15.66 -6.39
C PRO A 197 4.02 14.31 -7.10
N ASP A 198 5.17 13.72 -7.43
CA ASP A 198 5.24 12.37 -8.02
C ASP A 198 4.86 11.30 -6.99
N THR A 199 5.24 11.48 -5.73
CA THR A 199 4.88 10.56 -4.63
C THR A 199 3.39 10.69 -4.28
N LEU A 200 2.86 11.91 -4.26
CA LEU A 200 1.43 12.15 -4.05
C LEU A 200 0.60 11.59 -5.21
N ALA A 201 1.04 11.75 -6.46
CA ALA A 201 0.35 11.16 -7.60
C ALA A 201 0.38 9.62 -7.59
N ALA A 202 1.49 9.02 -7.11
CA ALA A 202 1.73 7.58 -7.17
C ALA A 202 1.22 6.77 -5.96
N ALA A 203 1.34 7.33 -4.76
CA ALA A 203 0.98 6.66 -3.52
C ALA A 203 -0.50 6.86 -3.23
N GLY A 204 -1.28 5.79 -3.09
CA GLY A 204 -2.70 5.86 -2.68
C GLY A 204 -2.88 6.15 -1.18
N ASP A 205 -4.08 6.54 -0.76
CA ASP A 205 -4.33 6.88 0.66
C ASP A 205 -4.00 5.73 1.61
N ASP A 206 -4.28 4.50 1.18
CA ASP A 206 -3.99 3.30 1.96
C ASP A 206 -2.50 3.03 2.12
N TYR A 207 -1.66 3.53 1.21
CA TYR A 207 -0.20 3.53 1.42
C TYR A 207 0.17 4.44 2.59
N TYR A 208 -0.35 5.67 2.61
CA TYR A 208 -0.10 6.59 3.70
C TYR A 208 -0.68 6.05 5.02
N ARG A 209 -1.93 5.55 5.02
CA ARG A 209 -2.54 4.91 6.20
C ARG A 209 -1.69 3.76 6.71
N PHE A 210 -1.19 2.89 5.84
CA PHE A 210 -0.39 1.75 6.23
C PHE A 210 0.98 2.16 6.80
N ILE A 211 1.69 3.07 6.14
CA ILE A 211 2.99 3.55 6.61
C ILE A 211 2.86 4.35 7.92
N ILE A 212 1.79 5.12 8.09
CA ILE A 212 1.50 5.82 9.34
C ILE A 212 1.13 4.79 10.41
N ALA A 213 0.16 3.92 10.18
CA ALA A 213 -0.31 2.95 11.17
C ALA A 213 0.75 1.94 11.58
N SER A 214 1.49 1.37 10.63
CA SER A 214 2.40 0.24 10.84
C SER A 214 3.88 0.64 10.89
N GLY A 215 4.19 1.91 10.61
CA GLY A 215 5.56 2.35 10.41
C GLY A 215 6.17 1.72 9.16
N ARG A 216 7.49 1.85 9.02
CA ARG A 216 8.22 1.23 7.92
C ARG A 216 9.38 0.40 8.45
N SER A 217 9.23 -0.92 8.40
CA SER A 217 10.22 -1.89 8.87
C SER A 217 11.60 -1.65 8.23
N GLY A 218 12.65 -1.59 9.06
CA GLY A 218 14.01 -1.30 8.62
C GLY A 218 14.31 0.19 8.38
N SER A 219 13.43 1.08 8.84
CA SER A 219 13.65 2.53 8.90
C SER A 219 13.32 3.07 10.29
N LEU A 220 13.64 4.34 10.56
CA LEU A 220 13.27 5.02 11.81
C LEU A 220 11.83 5.57 11.80
N MET A 221 10.99 5.26 10.80
CA MET A 221 9.57 5.64 10.80
C MET A 221 8.78 4.69 11.71
N PRO A 222 8.31 5.13 12.89
CA PRO A 222 7.63 4.27 13.85
C PRO A 222 6.18 4.01 13.43
N ALA A 223 5.56 3.01 14.06
CA ALA A 223 4.14 2.71 13.92
C ALA A 223 3.30 3.65 14.79
N TRP A 224 2.25 4.23 14.21
CA TRP A 224 1.39 5.22 14.89
C TRP A 224 -0.01 4.71 15.25
N ASN A 225 -0.34 3.45 14.92
CA ASN A 225 -1.64 2.88 15.30
C ASN A 225 -1.90 2.92 16.81
N GLU A 226 -3.15 2.67 17.21
CA GLU A 226 -3.61 2.70 18.61
C GLU A 226 -2.72 1.89 19.56
N SER A 227 -2.16 0.76 19.11
CA SER A 227 -1.36 -0.11 19.97
C SER A 227 0.12 0.29 20.07
N HIS A 228 0.60 1.27 19.29
CA HIS A 228 2.00 1.71 19.30
C HIS A 228 2.13 3.22 19.54
N GLY A 229 1.60 4.05 18.64
CA GLY A 229 1.69 5.51 18.74
C GLY A 229 0.42 6.18 19.25
N GLY A 230 -0.64 5.40 19.50
CA GLY A 230 -1.87 5.85 20.12
C GLY A 230 -2.81 6.64 19.21
N LEU A 231 -2.62 6.63 17.89
CA LEU A 231 -3.54 7.27 16.94
C LEU A 231 -4.65 6.30 16.51
N SER A 232 -5.88 6.78 16.62
CA SER A 232 -7.06 6.12 16.08
C SER A 232 -7.04 6.13 14.55
N ARG A 233 -7.83 5.24 13.94
CA ARG A 233 -7.99 5.19 12.48
C ARG A 233 -8.48 6.53 11.90
N GLU A 234 -9.38 7.21 12.60
CA GLU A 234 -9.95 8.49 12.18
C GLU A 234 -8.91 9.62 12.21
N GLU A 235 -8.05 9.65 13.23
CA GLU A 235 -6.93 10.60 13.29
C GLU A 235 -5.91 10.35 12.16
N ILE A 236 -5.62 9.07 11.86
CA ILE A 236 -4.75 8.71 10.72
C ILE A 236 -5.38 9.18 9.40
N ASP A 237 -6.68 8.99 9.21
CA ASP A 237 -7.38 9.43 7.99
C ASP A 237 -7.32 10.95 7.82
N LYS A 238 -7.44 11.72 8.91
CA LYS A 238 -7.26 13.18 8.91
C LYS A 238 -5.84 13.59 8.51
N ILE A 239 -4.81 12.91 9.03
CA ILE A 239 -3.41 13.16 8.63
C ILE A 239 -3.22 12.90 7.13
N VAL A 240 -3.78 11.80 6.61
CA VAL A 240 -3.70 11.47 5.17
C VAL A 240 -4.38 12.53 4.32
N ALA A 241 -5.57 13.00 4.72
CA ALA A 241 -6.26 14.08 4.03
C ALA A 241 -5.43 15.38 3.98
N TYR A 242 -4.70 15.70 5.05
CA TYR A 242 -3.80 16.85 5.06
C TYR A 242 -2.59 16.65 4.13
N ILE A 243 -1.95 15.48 4.13
CA ILE A 243 -0.86 15.16 3.19
C ILE A 243 -1.33 15.32 1.73
N ARG A 244 -2.58 14.90 1.45
CA ARG A 244 -3.22 15.04 0.14
C ARG A 244 -3.48 16.47 -0.30
N SER A 245 -3.62 17.41 0.63
CA SER A 245 -3.81 18.82 0.29
C SER A 245 -2.63 19.43 -0.47
N TRP A 246 -1.46 18.78 -0.46
CA TRP A 246 -0.29 19.20 -1.23
C TRP A 246 -0.25 18.67 -2.67
N GLN A 247 -1.23 17.83 -3.06
CA GLN A 247 -1.29 17.30 -4.41
C GLN A 247 -1.72 18.40 -5.39
N PRO A 248 -0.95 18.65 -6.48
CA PRO A 248 -1.37 19.58 -7.52
C PRO A 248 -2.66 19.08 -8.19
N GLU A 249 -3.64 19.97 -8.42
CA GLU A 249 -4.83 19.63 -9.21
C GLU A 249 -4.42 19.20 -10.63
N GLY A 250 -4.83 17.99 -11.07
CA GLY A 250 -4.74 17.56 -12.47
C GLY A 250 -3.93 16.31 -12.84
N ALA A 251 -3.44 15.48 -11.90
CA ALA A 251 -2.76 14.22 -12.26
C ALA A 251 -3.75 13.07 -12.54
N ASP A 252 -4.50 13.15 -13.64
CA ASP A 252 -5.35 12.05 -14.10
C ASP A 252 -4.49 10.95 -14.76
N PRO A 253 -4.80 9.66 -14.56
CA PRO A 253 -4.09 8.59 -15.24
C PRO A 253 -4.31 8.63 -16.75
N LEU A 254 -3.25 8.42 -17.54
CA LEU A 254 -3.33 8.45 -19.00
C LEU A 254 -4.30 7.37 -19.52
N ASP A 255 -5.41 7.80 -20.13
CA ASP A 255 -6.41 6.93 -20.77
C ASP A 255 -5.98 6.42 -22.15
N ALA A 256 -4.76 5.87 -22.22
CA ALA A 256 -4.20 5.32 -23.43
C ALA A 256 -4.69 3.89 -23.69
N ASN A 257 -4.98 3.58 -24.96
CA ASN A 257 -5.51 2.30 -25.40
C ASN A 257 -5.05 1.99 -26.83
N ALA A 258 -4.38 0.86 -27.01
CA ALA A 258 -3.86 0.41 -28.30
C ALA A 258 -4.96 0.20 -29.35
N ALA A 259 -6.17 -0.16 -28.95
CA ALA A 259 -7.30 -0.36 -29.87
C ALA A 259 -7.80 0.95 -30.51
N ARG A 260 -7.40 2.11 -29.97
CA ARG A 260 -7.70 3.43 -30.52
C ARG A 260 -6.58 3.98 -31.42
N GLY A 261 -5.51 3.21 -31.65
CA GLY A 261 -4.36 3.64 -32.44
C GLY A 261 -4.25 2.98 -33.82
N ASP A 262 -3.52 3.63 -34.74
CA ASP A 262 -3.12 3.08 -36.03
C ASP A 262 -1.69 2.52 -35.94
N ALA A 263 -1.55 1.19 -36.03
CA ALA A 263 -0.25 0.51 -35.97
C ALA A 263 0.73 0.94 -37.07
N ARG A 264 0.25 1.40 -38.24
CA ARG A 264 1.11 1.89 -39.32
C ARG A 264 1.72 3.24 -38.96
N VAL A 265 0.94 4.14 -38.36
CA VAL A 265 1.42 5.43 -37.84
C VAL A 265 2.34 5.20 -36.64
N GLY A 266 1.94 4.30 -35.75
CA GLY A 266 2.73 3.88 -34.61
C GLY A 266 4.10 3.34 -34.98
N ARG A 267 4.20 2.61 -36.10
CA ARG A 267 5.48 2.14 -36.65
C ARG A 267 6.41 3.31 -36.98
N SER A 268 5.91 4.37 -37.59
CA SER A 268 6.72 5.55 -37.93
C SER A 268 7.25 6.24 -36.67
N TYR A 269 6.40 6.45 -35.66
CA TYR A 269 6.84 6.98 -34.37
C TYR A 269 7.87 6.07 -33.70
N PHE A 270 7.61 4.76 -33.68
CA PHE A 270 8.49 3.78 -33.05
C PHE A 270 9.86 3.74 -33.73
N GLN A 271 9.91 3.78 -35.06
CA GLN A 271 11.16 3.79 -35.80
C GLN A 271 11.97 5.08 -35.59
N GLY A 272 11.30 6.23 -35.49
CA GLY A 272 11.97 7.51 -35.26
C GLY A 272 12.44 7.73 -33.82
N LEU A 273 11.73 7.19 -32.82
CA LEU A 273 11.94 7.51 -31.41
C LEU A 273 12.46 6.34 -30.56
N CYS A 274 12.06 5.11 -30.88
CA CYS A 274 12.24 3.95 -29.99
C CYS A 274 13.25 2.93 -30.53
N ALA A 275 13.27 2.73 -31.86
CA ALA A 275 14.00 1.64 -32.50
C ALA A 275 15.52 1.72 -32.33
N GLY A 276 16.08 2.92 -32.13
CA GLY A 276 17.52 3.09 -31.85
C GLY A 276 17.98 2.33 -30.60
N CYS A 277 17.09 2.13 -29.62
CA CYS A 277 17.38 1.30 -28.44
C CYS A 277 16.68 -0.06 -28.52
N HIS A 278 15.43 -0.12 -28.97
CA HIS A 278 14.58 -1.32 -28.89
C HIS A 278 14.61 -2.22 -30.14
N GLY A 279 15.40 -1.89 -31.16
CA GLY A 279 15.44 -2.60 -32.43
C GLY A 279 14.29 -2.23 -33.37
N LEU A 280 14.40 -2.52 -34.66
CA LEU A 280 13.44 -2.06 -35.68
C LEU A 280 12.09 -2.76 -35.61
N ARG A 281 12.05 -3.95 -35.00
CA ARG A 281 10.86 -4.78 -34.77
C ARG A 281 10.67 -5.08 -33.29
N GLY A 282 11.24 -4.26 -32.40
CA GLY A 282 11.12 -4.46 -30.95
C GLY A 282 11.93 -5.64 -30.40
N GLU A 283 12.88 -6.18 -31.17
CA GLU A 283 13.73 -7.31 -30.80
C GLU A 283 14.68 -7.02 -29.63
N GLY A 284 14.86 -5.74 -29.28
CA GLY A 284 15.72 -5.28 -28.21
C GLY A 284 17.10 -4.83 -28.71
N GLY A 285 18.05 -4.75 -27.79
CA GLY A 285 19.40 -4.22 -27.99
C GLY A 285 19.86 -3.50 -26.74
N ILE A 286 20.06 -2.18 -26.84
CA ILE A 286 20.29 -1.30 -25.67
C ILE A 286 19.02 -1.27 -24.79
N GLY A 287 17.87 -1.18 -25.42
CA GLY A 287 16.56 -1.28 -24.80
C GLY A 287 16.06 -2.73 -24.76
N ASN A 288 15.13 -3.02 -23.86
CA ASN A 288 14.56 -4.36 -23.75
C ASN A 288 13.81 -4.80 -25.01
N SER A 289 13.73 -6.11 -25.27
CA SER A 289 12.79 -6.66 -26.26
C SER A 289 11.35 -6.33 -25.87
N LEU A 290 10.66 -5.59 -26.75
CA LEU A 290 9.26 -5.20 -26.65
C LEU A 290 8.36 -6.14 -27.46
N ASN A 291 8.91 -6.89 -28.40
CA ASN A 291 8.18 -7.91 -29.17
C ASN A 291 8.14 -9.28 -28.50
N SER A 292 8.77 -9.43 -27.33
CA SER A 292 8.75 -10.66 -26.54
C SER A 292 7.30 -11.08 -26.22
N PRO A 293 6.87 -12.30 -26.59
CA PRO A 293 5.52 -12.79 -26.31
C PRO A 293 5.18 -12.79 -24.81
N THR A 294 6.14 -13.13 -23.96
CA THR A 294 5.96 -13.10 -22.50
C THR A 294 5.79 -11.69 -21.99
N PHE A 295 6.57 -10.72 -22.49
CA PHE A 295 6.44 -9.31 -22.13
C PHE A 295 5.07 -8.74 -22.55
N LEU A 296 4.67 -8.95 -23.80
CA LEU A 296 3.40 -8.45 -24.33
C LEU A 296 2.19 -9.08 -23.62
N ALA A 297 2.29 -10.33 -23.18
CA ALA A 297 1.22 -10.99 -22.44
C ALA A 297 0.94 -10.34 -21.07
N VAL A 298 1.92 -9.68 -20.45
CA VAL A 298 1.78 -9.12 -19.09
C VAL A 298 1.80 -7.60 -19.04
N ALA A 299 2.47 -6.93 -19.99
CA ALA A 299 2.48 -5.47 -20.07
C ALA A 299 1.08 -4.97 -20.41
N THR A 300 0.55 -3.99 -19.67
CA THR A 300 -0.74 -3.35 -19.97
C THR A 300 -0.55 -2.11 -20.84
N ASP A 301 -1.60 -1.67 -21.54
CA ASP A 301 -1.53 -0.44 -22.36
C ASP A 301 -1.21 0.79 -21.51
N ARG A 302 -1.80 0.88 -20.32
CA ARG A 302 -1.44 1.88 -19.31
C ARG A 302 0.05 1.81 -18.96
N PHE A 303 0.58 0.64 -18.65
CA PHE A 303 1.99 0.47 -18.30
C PHE A 303 2.93 0.95 -19.41
N LEU A 304 2.60 0.60 -20.66
CA LEU A 304 3.35 1.03 -21.83
C LEU A 304 3.23 2.55 -22.05
N ALA A 305 2.02 3.11 -21.96
CA ALA A 305 1.78 4.54 -22.12
C ALA A 305 2.51 5.39 -21.07
N GLU A 306 2.43 5.00 -19.81
CA GLU A 306 3.12 5.67 -18.71
C GLU A 306 4.64 5.57 -18.88
N SER A 307 5.15 4.40 -19.30
CA SER A 307 6.58 4.22 -19.61
C SER A 307 7.05 5.11 -20.77
N ILE A 308 6.17 5.43 -21.73
CA ILE A 308 6.48 6.31 -22.86
C ILE A 308 6.41 7.77 -22.43
N VAL A 309 5.29 8.23 -21.86
CA VAL A 309 5.08 9.66 -21.57
C VAL A 309 5.99 10.12 -20.44
N ARG A 310 6.12 9.34 -19.37
CA ARG A 310 6.91 9.72 -18.18
C ARG A 310 8.34 9.22 -18.23
N GLY A 311 8.66 8.33 -19.16
CA GLY A 311 9.97 7.68 -19.23
C GLY A 311 10.26 6.82 -18.00
N ARG A 312 11.53 6.51 -17.78
CA ARG A 312 11.99 5.86 -16.54
C ARG A 312 13.19 6.61 -15.97
N PRO A 313 12.95 7.59 -15.07
CA PRO A 313 14.01 8.36 -14.43
C PRO A 313 15.11 7.45 -13.89
N GLY A 314 16.38 7.81 -14.08
CA GLY A 314 17.52 6.98 -13.66
C GLY A 314 17.84 5.79 -14.58
N THR A 315 17.20 5.68 -15.75
CA THR A 315 17.56 4.70 -16.80
C THR A 315 17.77 5.38 -18.15
N ALA A 316 18.26 4.62 -19.13
CA ALA A 316 18.39 5.07 -20.51
C ALA A 316 17.05 5.26 -21.26
N MET A 317 15.89 4.99 -20.63
CA MET A 317 14.57 5.20 -21.24
C MET A 317 14.08 6.64 -20.95
N PRO A 318 14.14 7.57 -21.92
CA PRO A 318 13.76 8.96 -21.71
C PRO A 318 12.24 9.13 -21.61
N ALA A 319 11.80 10.34 -21.27
CA ALA A 319 10.39 10.69 -21.20
C ALA A 319 9.95 11.44 -22.46
N TRP A 320 8.85 11.03 -23.08
CA TRP A 320 8.26 11.71 -24.24
C TRP A 320 6.99 12.46 -23.85
N LYS A 321 7.11 13.37 -22.88
CA LYS A 321 6.00 14.15 -22.29
C LYS A 321 5.21 14.99 -23.30
N HIS A 322 5.79 15.27 -24.46
CA HIS A 322 5.21 16.10 -25.51
C HIS A 322 4.35 15.30 -26.50
N LEU A 323 4.33 13.97 -26.45
CA LEU A 323 3.49 13.17 -27.34
C LEU A 323 2.02 13.36 -26.98
N SER A 324 1.17 13.52 -28.00
CA SER A 324 -0.28 13.53 -27.82
C SER A 324 -0.77 12.14 -27.40
N LEU A 325 -1.93 12.07 -26.74
CA LEU A 325 -2.55 10.80 -26.37
C LEU A 325 -2.77 9.89 -27.58
N GLN A 326 -3.10 10.47 -28.74
CA GLN A 326 -3.27 9.71 -29.98
C GLN A 326 -1.95 9.12 -30.48
N ALA A 327 -0.86 9.90 -30.48
CA ALA A 327 0.46 9.38 -30.86
C ALA A 327 0.91 8.23 -29.94
N VAL A 328 0.61 8.33 -28.63
CA VAL A 328 0.83 7.24 -27.68
C VAL A 328 -0.01 6.02 -28.05
N ASN A 329 -1.31 6.18 -28.32
CA ASN A 329 -2.18 5.08 -28.76
C ASN A 329 -1.68 4.39 -30.03
N ASP A 330 -1.19 5.15 -31.01
CA ASP A 330 -0.63 4.62 -32.26
C ASP A 330 0.62 3.78 -31.98
N ILE A 331 1.55 4.29 -31.17
CA ILE A 331 2.75 3.53 -30.74
C ILE A 331 2.35 2.23 -30.03
N LEU A 332 1.35 2.29 -29.14
CA LEU A 332 0.82 1.10 -28.46
C LEU A 332 0.23 0.09 -29.46
N ALA A 333 -0.54 0.54 -30.44
CA ALA A 333 -1.11 -0.31 -31.48
C ALA A 333 -0.02 -1.06 -32.26
N TYR A 334 1.10 -0.39 -32.56
CA TYR A 334 2.24 -1.02 -33.22
C TYR A 334 2.92 -2.05 -32.33
N ILE A 335 3.21 -1.72 -31.07
CA ILE A 335 3.82 -2.66 -30.10
C ILE A 335 2.92 -3.91 -29.93
N ARG A 336 1.60 -3.72 -29.85
CA ARG A 336 0.62 -4.82 -29.73
C ARG A 336 0.50 -5.68 -30.97
N SER A 337 0.89 -5.18 -32.14
CA SER A 337 0.83 -5.96 -33.39
C SER A 337 1.74 -7.20 -33.37
N TRP A 338 2.77 -7.22 -32.51
CA TRP A 338 3.66 -8.37 -32.33
C TRP A 338 3.09 -9.45 -31.40
N GLN A 339 1.98 -9.19 -30.71
CA GLN A 339 1.43 -10.14 -29.75
C GLN A 339 0.81 -11.35 -30.48
N PRO A 340 1.25 -12.59 -30.20
CA PRO A 340 0.67 -13.78 -30.82
C PRO A 340 -0.81 -13.89 -30.48
N LYS A 341 -1.65 -14.16 -31.49
CA LYS A 341 -3.07 -14.42 -31.30
C LYS A 341 -3.26 -15.85 -30.80
N PRO A 342 -4.08 -16.08 -29.76
CA PRO A 342 -4.37 -17.43 -29.28
C PRO A 342 -5.12 -18.26 -30.33
N PRO A 343 -4.96 -19.59 -30.34
CA PRO A 343 -5.69 -20.49 -31.24
C PRO A 343 -7.19 -20.39 -30.97
N ALA A 344 -8.03 -20.62 -31.98
CA ALA A 344 -9.47 -20.59 -31.79
C ALA A 344 -9.92 -21.78 -30.92
N TYR A 345 -10.93 -21.57 -30.05
CA TYR A 345 -11.43 -22.64 -29.19
C TYR A 345 -11.90 -23.87 -29.98
N ALA A 346 -12.44 -23.67 -31.19
CA ALA A 346 -12.87 -24.77 -32.07
C ALA A 346 -11.70 -25.72 -32.42
N GLU A 347 -10.49 -25.19 -32.59
CA GLU A 347 -9.28 -25.96 -32.89
C GLU A 347 -8.82 -26.75 -31.65
N VAL A 348 -8.86 -26.12 -30.47
CA VAL A 348 -8.55 -26.76 -29.20
C VAL A 348 -9.54 -27.90 -28.91
N ALA A 349 -10.84 -27.65 -29.10
CA ALA A 349 -11.89 -28.64 -28.90
C ALA A 349 -11.77 -29.81 -29.89
N ARG A 350 -11.32 -29.56 -31.12
CA ARG A 350 -11.01 -30.60 -32.10
C ARG A 350 -9.83 -31.45 -31.62
N ALA A 351 -8.71 -30.83 -31.21
CA ALA A 351 -7.54 -31.53 -30.70
C ALA A 351 -7.86 -32.39 -29.45
N LEU A 352 -8.71 -31.91 -28.54
CA LEU A 352 -9.19 -32.68 -27.38
C LEU A 352 -9.96 -33.95 -27.77
N ARG A 353 -10.72 -33.92 -28.88
CA ARG A 353 -11.52 -35.07 -29.35
C ARG A 353 -10.71 -36.06 -30.18
N GLU A 354 -9.82 -35.57 -31.02
CA GLU A 354 -9.15 -36.40 -32.05
C GLU A 354 -7.85 -37.02 -31.55
N GLN A 355 -7.18 -36.43 -30.56
CA GLN A 355 -5.90 -36.94 -30.09
C GLN A 355 -6.03 -37.96 -28.95
N PRO A 356 -5.11 -38.95 -28.85
CA PRO A 356 -5.11 -39.90 -27.75
C PRO A 356 -4.94 -39.21 -26.39
N LEU A 357 -5.90 -39.40 -25.46
CA LEU A 357 -5.87 -38.79 -24.13
C LEU A 357 -4.59 -39.10 -23.34
N ARG A 358 -3.99 -40.28 -23.52
CA ARG A 358 -2.70 -40.62 -22.89
C ARG A 358 -1.56 -39.71 -23.35
N ARG A 359 -1.53 -39.34 -24.64
CA ARG A 359 -0.56 -38.40 -25.20
C ARG A 359 -0.80 -37.00 -24.65
N LEU A 360 -2.05 -36.52 -24.73
CA LEU A 360 -2.43 -35.20 -24.24
C LEU A 360 -2.10 -35.03 -22.75
N ARG A 361 -2.40 -36.01 -21.90
CA ARG A 361 -2.08 -35.95 -20.47
C ARG A 361 -0.58 -35.89 -20.20
N ARG A 362 0.24 -36.61 -20.99
CA ARG A 362 1.71 -36.60 -20.85
C ARG A 362 2.29 -35.24 -21.25
N VAL A 363 1.88 -34.71 -22.40
CA VAL A 363 2.30 -33.38 -22.87
C VAL A 363 1.80 -32.29 -21.92
N GLY A 364 0.54 -32.37 -21.52
CA GLY A 364 -0.09 -31.43 -20.61
C GLY A 364 0.58 -31.41 -19.24
N LYS A 365 0.99 -32.57 -18.71
CA LYS A 365 1.80 -32.66 -17.49
C LYS A 365 3.11 -31.90 -17.63
N PHE A 366 3.86 -32.13 -18.70
CA PHE A 366 5.13 -31.44 -18.96
C PHE A 366 4.95 -29.91 -19.08
N LEU A 367 3.93 -29.48 -19.83
CA LEU A 367 3.60 -28.06 -19.97
C LEU A 367 3.18 -27.43 -18.64
N TYR A 368 2.37 -28.16 -17.86
CA TYR A 368 1.93 -27.72 -16.55
C TYR A 368 3.12 -27.57 -15.58
N GLU A 369 3.98 -28.58 -15.50
CA GLU A 369 5.17 -28.58 -14.64
C GLU A 369 6.13 -27.44 -14.99
N SER A 370 6.29 -27.12 -16.27
CA SER A 370 7.19 -26.06 -16.72
C SER A 370 6.61 -24.63 -16.62
N ARG A 371 5.27 -24.47 -16.57
CA ARG A 371 4.63 -23.14 -16.73
C ARG A 371 3.62 -22.77 -15.65
N CYS A 372 2.97 -23.74 -15.03
CA CYS A 372 1.84 -23.53 -14.13
C CYS A 372 2.16 -23.87 -12.67
N SER A 373 2.98 -24.91 -12.46
CA SER A 373 3.28 -25.49 -11.14
C SER A 373 3.83 -24.47 -10.13
N ALA A 374 4.66 -23.53 -10.59
CA ALA A 374 5.27 -22.51 -9.74
C ALA A 374 4.25 -21.64 -9.00
N CYS A 375 3.06 -21.43 -9.57
CA CYS A 375 2.00 -20.68 -8.92
C CYS A 375 0.90 -21.59 -8.36
N HIS A 376 0.55 -22.66 -9.06
CA HIS A 376 -0.60 -23.49 -8.74
C HIS A 376 -0.25 -24.77 -7.94
N GLY A 377 1.01 -24.97 -7.57
CA GLY A 377 1.47 -26.21 -6.93
C GLY A 377 1.74 -27.32 -7.94
N GLU A 378 2.48 -28.35 -7.52
CA GLU A 378 2.95 -29.43 -8.40
C GLU A 378 1.80 -30.20 -9.06
N ARG A 379 0.67 -30.29 -8.36
CA ARG A 379 -0.54 -31.02 -8.76
C ARG A 379 -1.77 -30.11 -8.90
N GLY A 380 -1.61 -28.79 -8.88
CA GLY A 380 -2.72 -27.83 -8.97
C GLY A 380 -3.47 -27.60 -7.66
N GLU A 381 -2.90 -28.03 -6.53
CA GLU A 381 -3.43 -27.89 -5.18
C GLU A 381 -3.51 -26.43 -4.70
N GLY A 382 -2.81 -25.52 -5.36
CA GLY A 382 -2.76 -24.09 -5.05
C GLY A 382 -1.59 -23.72 -4.16
N LEU A 383 -0.98 -22.57 -4.43
CA LEU A 383 0.10 -21.95 -3.65
C LEU A 383 -0.10 -20.42 -3.67
N ILE A 384 0.51 -19.76 -4.67
CA ILE A 384 0.32 -18.34 -4.98
C ILE A 384 -0.98 -18.15 -5.76
N GLY A 385 -1.19 -19.02 -6.75
CA GLY A 385 -2.44 -19.16 -7.49
C GLY A 385 -3.41 -20.07 -6.74
N PRO A 386 -4.73 -19.91 -6.98
CA PRO A 386 -5.74 -20.77 -6.37
C PRO A 386 -5.59 -22.23 -6.81
N SER A 387 -6.15 -23.15 -6.04
CA SER A 387 -6.29 -24.54 -6.47
C SER A 387 -7.09 -24.62 -7.76
N ILE A 388 -6.53 -25.30 -8.76
CA ILE A 388 -7.14 -25.55 -10.08
C ILE A 388 -7.45 -27.02 -10.30
N THR A 389 -7.14 -27.89 -9.33
CA THR A 389 -7.54 -29.31 -9.31
C THR A 389 -8.51 -29.63 -8.18
N ALA A 390 -9.00 -28.63 -7.43
CA ALA A 390 -10.05 -28.82 -6.44
C ALA A 390 -11.28 -29.53 -7.06
N PRO A 391 -11.79 -30.62 -6.45
CA PRO A 391 -12.90 -31.39 -7.03
C PRO A 391 -14.13 -30.55 -7.34
N GLY A 392 -14.52 -29.66 -6.43
CA GLY A 392 -15.66 -28.74 -6.63
C GLY A 392 -15.44 -27.74 -7.77
N PHE A 393 -14.20 -27.36 -8.05
CA PHE A 393 -13.88 -26.46 -9.16
C PHE A 393 -13.99 -27.17 -10.51
N LEU A 394 -13.28 -28.29 -10.70
CA LEU A 394 -13.23 -28.98 -11.99
C LEU A 394 -14.61 -29.47 -12.43
N ARG A 395 -15.46 -29.94 -11.50
CA ARG A 395 -16.83 -30.34 -11.85
C ARG A 395 -17.72 -29.18 -12.28
N ALA A 396 -17.48 -27.97 -11.78
CA ALA A 396 -18.35 -26.81 -12.02
C ALA A 396 -18.01 -26.09 -13.34
N VAL A 397 -16.74 -26.12 -13.77
CA VAL A 397 -16.28 -25.41 -14.97
C VAL A 397 -16.22 -26.31 -16.20
N ASP A 398 -16.49 -25.75 -17.37
CA ASP A 398 -16.32 -26.43 -18.66
C ASP A 398 -14.95 -26.16 -19.29
N ASP A 399 -14.68 -26.81 -20.43
CA ASP A 399 -13.39 -26.67 -21.12
C ASP A 399 -13.20 -25.29 -21.76
N ALA A 400 -14.30 -24.60 -22.08
CA ALA A 400 -14.25 -23.22 -22.59
C ALA A 400 -13.75 -22.26 -21.51
N TYR A 401 -14.22 -22.41 -20.26
CA TYR A 401 -13.71 -21.66 -19.12
C TYR A 401 -12.20 -21.89 -18.92
N LEU A 402 -11.75 -23.15 -18.96
CA LEU A 402 -10.33 -23.49 -18.82
C LEU A 402 -9.48 -22.92 -19.98
N TYR A 403 -9.97 -23.06 -21.22
CA TYR A 403 -9.35 -22.46 -22.40
C TYR A 403 -9.17 -20.95 -22.26
N HIS A 404 -10.20 -20.22 -21.84
CA HIS A 404 -10.10 -18.77 -21.66
C HIS A 404 -9.15 -18.39 -20.53
N ALA A 405 -9.17 -19.13 -19.42
CA ALA A 405 -8.25 -18.89 -18.32
C ALA A 405 -6.78 -19.12 -18.72
N ILE A 406 -6.50 -20.13 -19.54
CA ILE A 406 -5.14 -20.41 -20.05
C ILE A 406 -4.73 -19.36 -21.09
N THR A 407 -5.53 -19.18 -22.15
CA THR A 407 -5.12 -18.38 -23.30
C THR A 407 -5.17 -16.88 -23.05
N ARG A 408 -6.04 -16.40 -22.15
CA ARG A 408 -6.21 -14.97 -21.85
C ARG A 408 -5.73 -14.58 -20.46
N GLY A 409 -5.36 -15.56 -19.62
CA GLY A 409 -4.96 -15.30 -18.25
C GLY A 409 -6.06 -14.64 -17.42
N ARG A 410 -5.65 -13.87 -16.42
CA ARG A 410 -6.53 -12.97 -15.66
C ARG A 410 -5.85 -11.60 -15.55
N PRO A 411 -6.15 -10.65 -16.47
CA PRO A 411 -5.54 -9.33 -16.49
C PRO A 411 -5.67 -8.62 -15.14
N GLY A 412 -4.62 -7.94 -14.68
CA GLY A 412 -4.60 -7.35 -13.34
C GLY A 412 -4.30 -8.33 -12.20
N THR A 413 -3.99 -9.60 -12.49
CA THR A 413 -3.55 -10.59 -11.50
C THR A 413 -2.21 -11.23 -11.91
N ALA A 414 -1.72 -12.19 -11.13
CA ALA A 414 -0.53 -12.99 -11.43
C ALA A 414 -0.72 -14.12 -12.44
N MET A 415 -1.93 -14.36 -12.94
CA MET A 415 -2.17 -15.37 -13.97
C MET A 415 -1.90 -14.77 -15.37
N PRO A 416 -0.76 -15.07 -16.02
CA PRO A 416 -0.43 -14.53 -17.33
C PRO A 416 -1.31 -15.15 -18.42
N ALA A 417 -1.36 -14.48 -19.58
CA ALA A 417 -1.99 -15.01 -20.77
C ALA A 417 -0.99 -15.86 -21.57
N TRP A 418 -1.35 -17.10 -21.90
CA TRP A 418 -0.51 -18.00 -22.68
C TRP A 418 -0.92 -17.98 -24.17
N THR A 419 -0.96 -16.79 -24.77
CA THR A 419 -1.51 -16.58 -26.13
C THR A 419 -0.67 -17.22 -27.25
N PHE A 420 0.54 -17.66 -26.94
CA PHE A 420 1.49 -18.24 -27.88
C PHE A 420 1.45 -19.79 -27.92
N LEU A 421 0.61 -20.43 -27.10
CA LEU A 421 0.43 -21.88 -27.13
C LEU A 421 -0.34 -22.32 -28.37
N ALA A 422 0.08 -23.43 -29.00
CA ALA A 422 -0.67 -24.07 -30.07
C ALA A 422 -1.96 -24.71 -29.54
N ALA A 423 -2.92 -24.98 -30.44
CA ALA A 423 -4.22 -25.54 -30.06
C ALA A 423 -4.08 -26.89 -29.32
N GLU A 424 -3.13 -27.71 -29.77
CA GLU A 424 -2.79 -29.02 -29.23
C GLU A 424 -2.21 -28.93 -27.82
N ASP A 425 -1.41 -27.89 -27.54
CA ASP A 425 -0.81 -27.67 -26.23
C ASP A 425 -1.84 -27.20 -25.21
N VAL A 426 -2.76 -26.32 -25.63
CA VAL A 426 -3.89 -25.90 -24.78
C VAL A 426 -4.81 -27.10 -24.51
N ALA A 427 -5.09 -27.92 -25.53
CA ALA A 427 -5.83 -29.17 -25.37
C ALA A 427 -5.13 -30.14 -24.40
N ALA A 428 -3.80 -30.26 -24.49
CA ALA A 428 -3.01 -31.09 -23.60
C ALA A 428 -3.11 -30.63 -22.14
N LEU A 429 -3.00 -29.32 -21.88
CA LEU A 429 -3.18 -28.74 -20.55
C LEU A 429 -4.58 -29.01 -19.99
N ILE A 430 -5.63 -28.81 -20.79
CA ILE A 430 -7.02 -29.10 -20.38
C ILE A 430 -7.17 -30.59 -20.04
N ALA A 431 -6.67 -31.49 -20.89
CA ALA A 431 -6.74 -32.93 -20.67
C ALA A 431 -5.98 -33.39 -19.40
N TYR A 432 -4.85 -32.74 -19.09
CA TYR A 432 -4.11 -32.96 -17.86
C TYR A 432 -4.91 -32.52 -16.63
N LEU A 433 -5.46 -31.29 -16.62
CA LEU A 433 -6.30 -30.81 -15.52
C LEU A 433 -7.54 -31.70 -15.30
N ARG A 434 -8.19 -32.12 -16.40
CA ARG A 434 -9.34 -33.04 -16.34
C ARG A 434 -8.99 -34.42 -15.81
N ALA A 435 -7.72 -34.83 -15.79
CA ALA A 435 -7.31 -36.10 -15.19
C ALA A 435 -7.48 -36.09 -13.66
N PHE A 436 -7.56 -34.93 -13.01
CA PHE A 436 -7.81 -34.78 -11.58
C PHE A 436 -9.30 -34.73 -11.22
N GLN A 437 -10.19 -34.67 -12.22
CA GLN A 437 -11.62 -34.69 -11.96
C GLN A 437 -12.08 -36.12 -11.71
N THR A 438 -12.36 -36.43 -10.45
CA THR A 438 -12.80 -37.77 -10.01
C THR A 438 -14.33 -37.94 -10.03
N GLU A 439 -15.07 -36.85 -10.12
CA GLU A 439 -16.53 -36.82 -10.02
C GLU A 439 -17.20 -36.27 -11.29
N PRO A 440 -18.47 -36.62 -11.57
CA PRO A 440 -19.17 -36.15 -12.76
C PRO A 440 -19.33 -34.61 -12.80
N PRO A 441 -19.31 -33.98 -14.00
CA PRO A 441 -19.60 -32.56 -14.14
C PRO A 441 -20.95 -32.17 -13.56
N LEU A 442 -21.01 -31.00 -12.94
CA LEU A 442 -22.25 -30.46 -12.40
C LEU A 442 -23.18 -30.04 -13.54
N ARG A 443 -24.45 -30.45 -13.48
CA ARG A 443 -25.48 -30.01 -14.43
C ARG A 443 -25.99 -28.63 -14.05
N LEU A 444 -25.30 -27.58 -14.50
CA LEU A 444 -25.77 -26.20 -14.39
C LEU A 444 -26.87 -25.93 -15.43
N ALA A 445 -27.86 -25.10 -15.07
CA ALA A 445 -28.91 -24.68 -15.98
C ALA A 445 -28.30 -24.01 -17.23
N ARG A 446 -28.68 -24.49 -18.41
CA ARG A 446 -28.28 -23.92 -19.70
C ARG A 446 -29.36 -22.93 -20.16
N GLY A 447 -29.01 -21.65 -20.29
CA GLY A 447 -29.92 -20.60 -20.73
C GLY A 447 -29.67 -19.26 -20.02
N PRO A 448 -30.20 -18.15 -20.56
CA PRO A 448 -30.12 -16.86 -19.90
C PRO A 448 -30.89 -16.91 -18.57
N MET A 449 -30.24 -16.53 -17.48
CA MET A 449 -30.93 -16.32 -16.21
C MET A 449 -31.82 -15.07 -16.29
N PRO A 450 -32.89 -14.96 -15.48
CA PRO A 450 -33.60 -13.70 -15.32
C PRO A 450 -32.61 -12.58 -14.96
N LYS A 451 -32.76 -11.43 -15.62
CA LYS A 451 -31.93 -10.25 -15.31
C LYS A 451 -32.18 -9.82 -13.87
N GLY A 452 -31.10 -9.53 -13.15
CA GLY A 452 -31.15 -8.84 -11.86
C GLY A 452 -31.00 -7.33 -12.02
N ASP A 453 -31.15 -6.62 -10.91
CA ASP A 453 -30.95 -5.17 -10.78
C ASP A 453 -29.53 -4.88 -10.25
N PRO A 454 -28.67 -4.15 -11.00
CA PRO A 454 -27.31 -3.86 -10.58
C PRO A 454 -27.22 -2.90 -9.38
N ASP A 455 -28.19 -2.01 -9.18
CA ASP A 455 -28.18 -1.06 -8.06
C ASP A 455 -28.54 -1.78 -6.76
N VAL A 456 -29.53 -2.67 -6.80
CA VAL A 456 -29.85 -3.59 -5.69
C VAL A 456 -28.69 -4.55 -5.44
N GLY A 457 -28.08 -5.06 -6.51
CA GLY A 457 -26.93 -5.95 -6.44
C GLY A 457 -25.74 -5.34 -5.72
N LYS A 458 -25.50 -4.04 -5.91
CA LYS A 458 -24.44 -3.31 -5.21
C LYS A 458 -24.64 -3.33 -3.69
N VAL A 459 -25.87 -3.18 -3.21
CA VAL A 459 -26.18 -3.20 -1.76
C VAL A 459 -25.80 -4.54 -1.16
N TYR A 460 -26.22 -5.65 -1.78
CA TYR A 460 -25.86 -6.99 -1.30
C TYR A 460 -24.38 -7.30 -1.47
N TYR A 461 -23.74 -6.79 -2.53
CA TYR A 461 -22.31 -6.92 -2.72
C TYR A 461 -21.52 -6.25 -1.59
N ASP A 462 -21.87 -5.00 -1.26
CA ASP A 462 -21.23 -4.24 -0.19
C ASP A 462 -21.44 -4.90 1.19
N LEU A 463 -22.60 -5.50 1.41
CA LEU A 463 -22.96 -6.18 2.65
C LEU A 463 -22.26 -7.55 2.81
N ALA A 464 -22.22 -8.36 1.75
CA ALA A 464 -21.90 -9.79 1.85
C ALA A 464 -20.57 -10.19 1.19
N CYS A 465 -20.09 -9.41 0.21
CA CYS A 465 -18.97 -9.82 -0.64
C CYS A 465 -17.72 -8.95 -0.44
N LYS A 466 -17.91 -7.65 -0.24
CA LYS A 466 -16.84 -6.63 -0.17
C LYS A 466 -15.76 -6.92 0.86
N GLN A 467 -16.11 -7.50 2.00
CA GLN A 467 -15.13 -7.82 3.06
C GLN A 467 -14.02 -8.75 2.58
N CYS A 468 -14.35 -9.72 1.72
CA CYS A 468 -13.38 -10.64 1.15
C CYS A 468 -12.92 -10.19 -0.24
N HIS A 469 -13.84 -9.76 -1.10
CA HIS A 469 -13.57 -9.49 -2.52
C HIS A 469 -13.24 -8.02 -2.82
N GLY A 470 -13.10 -7.18 -1.80
CA GLY A 470 -12.75 -5.77 -1.92
C GLY A 470 -13.90 -4.89 -2.44
N PRO A 471 -13.76 -3.55 -2.37
CA PRO A 471 -14.73 -2.65 -2.99
C PRO A 471 -14.81 -2.90 -4.50
N GLU A 472 -16.02 -2.91 -5.06
CA GLU A 472 -16.29 -3.11 -6.48
C GLU A 472 -15.66 -4.39 -7.09
N GLY A 473 -15.48 -5.46 -6.32
CA GLY A 473 -14.94 -6.71 -6.88
C GLY A 473 -13.46 -6.67 -7.22
N ARG A 474 -12.70 -5.68 -6.72
CA ARG A 474 -11.29 -5.48 -7.07
C ARG A 474 -10.34 -6.54 -6.50
N GLY A 475 -10.81 -7.36 -5.58
CA GLY A 475 -10.04 -8.38 -4.86
C GLY A 475 -9.49 -7.86 -3.53
N ALA A 476 -9.44 -8.74 -2.52
CA ALA A 476 -8.74 -8.49 -1.26
C ALA A 476 -8.24 -9.84 -0.69
N VAL A 477 -8.91 -10.40 0.33
CA VAL A 477 -8.66 -11.78 0.80
C VAL A 477 -9.13 -12.80 -0.24
N GLY A 478 -10.25 -12.51 -0.90
CA GLY A 478 -10.83 -13.29 -1.98
C GLY A 478 -10.41 -12.78 -3.37
N PRO A 479 -10.52 -13.63 -4.42
CA PRO A 479 -10.14 -13.26 -5.78
C PRO A 479 -10.88 -12.04 -6.33
N GLN A 480 -10.26 -11.35 -7.28
CA GLN A 480 -10.87 -10.24 -8.03
C GLN A 480 -12.07 -10.76 -8.85
N LEU A 481 -13.26 -10.28 -8.52
CA LEU A 481 -14.53 -10.66 -9.16
C LEU A 481 -14.88 -9.76 -10.34
N ALA A 482 -14.53 -8.46 -10.30
CA ALA A 482 -14.74 -7.52 -11.40
C ALA A 482 -13.64 -7.63 -12.46
N ASN A 483 -13.21 -8.86 -12.77
CA ASN A 483 -12.22 -9.13 -13.80
C ASN A 483 -12.94 -9.42 -15.13
N PRO A 484 -12.68 -8.65 -16.21
CA PRO A 484 -13.44 -8.77 -17.44
C PRO A 484 -13.26 -10.11 -18.14
N VAL A 485 -12.06 -10.72 -18.06
CA VAL A 485 -11.81 -12.05 -18.63
C VAL A 485 -12.48 -13.13 -17.79
N PHE A 486 -12.45 -13.00 -16.46
CA PHE A 486 -13.19 -13.89 -15.55
C PHE A 486 -14.68 -13.90 -15.85
N LEU A 487 -15.31 -12.72 -15.81
CA LEU A 487 -16.73 -12.61 -16.02
C LEU A 487 -17.10 -13.06 -17.43
N ALA A 488 -16.38 -12.65 -18.49
CA ALA A 488 -16.66 -13.14 -19.84
C ALA A 488 -16.59 -14.67 -19.97
N SER A 489 -15.72 -15.33 -19.20
CA SER A 489 -15.58 -16.80 -19.20
C SER A 489 -16.56 -17.53 -18.27
N ALA A 490 -17.05 -16.89 -17.20
CA ALA A 490 -17.95 -17.50 -16.24
C ALA A 490 -19.40 -17.31 -16.69
N SER A 491 -20.18 -18.38 -16.79
CA SER A 491 -21.63 -18.25 -17.06
C SER A 491 -22.37 -17.73 -15.84
N ASP A 492 -23.51 -17.09 -16.05
CA ASP A 492 -24.36 -16.61 -14.95
C ASP A 492 -24.82 -17.76 -14.04
N SER A 493 -25.13 -18.92 -14.61
CA SER A 493 -25.43 -20.14 -13.83
C SER A 493 -24.25 -20.61 -12.98
N LEU A 494 -23.02 -20.46 -13.45
CA LEU A 494 -21.81 -20.79 -12.69
C LEU A 494 -21.59 -19.80 -11.54
N LEU A 495 -21.72 -18.50 -11.81
CA LEU A 495 -21.63 -17.47 -10.78
C LEU A 495 -22.70 -17.66 -9.71
N PHE A 496 -23.94 -17.91 -10.13
CA PHE A 496 -25.05 -18.20 -9.23
C PHE A 496 -24.74 -19.40 -8.36
N HIS A 497 -24.24 -20.50 -8.93
CA HIS A 497 -23.90 -21.70 -8.18
C HIS A 497 -22.85 -21.42 -7.11
N TRP A 498 -21.76 -20.72 -7.44
CA TRP A 498 -20.71 -20.39 -6.46
C TRP A 498 -21.17 -19.42 -5.38
N ILE A 499 -22.04 -18.46 -5.68
CA ILE A 499 -22.59 -17.57 -4.64
C ILE A 499 -23.61 -18.34 -3.78
N ALA A 500 -24.48 -19.14 -4.39
CA ALA A 500 -25.52 -19.87 -3.69
C ALA A 500 -24.96 -20.91 -2.71
N TYR A 501 -23.98 -21.70 -3.16
CA TYR A 501 -23.50 -22.89 -2.44
C TYR A 501 -22.05 -22.77 -1.95
N GLY A 502 -21.37 -21.67 -2.30
CA GLY A 502 -19.96 -21.48 -1.98
C GLY A 502 -19.04 -22.27 -2.91
N ARG A 503 -17.75 -22.31 -2.56
CA ARG A 503 -16.72 -23.08 -3.26
C ARG A 503 -16.08 -24.08 -2.29
N PRO A 504 -16.38 -25.39 -2.43
CA PRO A 504 -15.78 -26.43 -1.60
C PRO A 504 -14.25 -26.35 -1.58
N GLY A 505 -13.65 -26.56 -0.41
CA GLY A 505 -12.20 -26.44 -0.23
C GLY A 505 -11.67 -25.00 -0.13
N THR A 506 -12.56 -24.01 -0.02
CA THR A 506 -12.18 -22.60 0.20
C THR A 506 -12.96 -21.98 1.37
N ALA A 507 -12.58 -20.77 1.78
CA ALA A 507 -13.31 -19.99 2.78
C ALA A 507 -14.67 -19.46 2.29
N MET A 508 -14.95 -19.50 0.97
CA MET A 508 -16.20 -18.99 0.41
C MET A 508 -17.35 -19.97 0.68
N LYS A 509 -18.11 -19.70 1.74
CA LYS A 509 -19.35 -20.43 2.07
C LYS A 509 -20.51 -19.98 1.18
N GLY A 510 -21.56 -20.79 1.08
CA GLY A 510 -22.78 -20.45 0.36
C GLY A 510 -23.62 -19.41 1.10
N PHE A 511 -24.39 -18.63 0.34
CA PHE A 511 -25.20 -17.54 0.87
C PHE A 511 -26.71 -17.82 0.86
N LEU A 512 -27.17 -18.97 0.36
CA LEU A 512 -28.57 -19.37 0.52
C LEU A 512 -28.93 -19.61 2.00
N PRO A 513 -30.21 -19.52 2.41
CA PRO A 513 -30.61 -19.61 3.82
C PRO A 513 -30.20 -20.91 4.54
N ALA A 514 -30.01 -22.01 3.80
CA ALA A 514 -29.55 -23.30 4.33
C ALA A 514 -28.01 -23.42 4.41
N GLN A 515 -27.28 -22.36 4.09
CA GLN A 515 -25.82 -22.34 4.03
C GLN A 515 -25.22 -21.51 5.17
N GLN A 516 -23.97 -21.78 5.52
CA GLN A 516 -23.27 -21.17 6.67
C GLN A 516 -22.64 -19.80 6.34
N GLY A 517 -23.18 -19.08 5.36
CA GLY A 517 -22.68 -17.76 4.97
C GLY A 517 -22.99 -16.69 6.02
N PRO A 518 -22.20 -15.60 6.06
CA PRO A 518 -22.39 -14.52 7.03
C PRO A 518 -23.69 -13.72 6.80
N VAL A 519 -24.25 -13.80 5.60
CA VAL A 519 -25.47 -13.10 5.19
C VAL A 519 -26.36 -14.08 4.43
N ARG A 520 -27.67 -14.09 4.72
CA ARG A 520 -28.65 -14.91 4.02
C ARG A 520 -29.21 -14.15 2.82
N LEU A 521 -29.03 -14.70 1.62
CA LEU A 521 -29.50 -14.14 0.36
C LEU A 521 -30.57 -15.04 -0.26
N ARG A 522 -31.60 -14.44 -0.86
CA ARG A 522 -32.58 -15.15 -1.69
C ARG A 522 -32.02 -15.35 -3.11
N PRO A 523 -32.58 -16.28 -3.90
CA PRO A 523 -32.19 -16.44 -5.30
C PRO A 523 -32.27 -15.16 -6.14
N SER A 524 -33.21 -14.24 -5.86
CA SER A 524 -33.27 -12.92 -6.51
C SER A 524 -32.05 -12.07 -6.19
N ASP A 525 -31.69 -11.99 -4.91
CA ASP A 525 -30.59 -11.16 -4.42
C ASP A 525 -29.25 -11.60 -5.04
N ILE A 526 -29.07 -12.91 -5.23
CA ILE A 526 -27.89 -13.47 -5.93
C ILE A 526 -27.85 -13.03 -7.40
N ARG A 527 -29.01 -13.00 -8.09
CA ARG A 527 -29.06 -12.51 -9.49
C ARG A 527 -28.75 -11.02 -9.57
N ASP A 528 -29.20 -10.24 -8.60
CA ASP A 528 -28.90 -8.81 -8.51
C ASP A 528 -27.39 -8.59 -8.32
N VAL A 529 -26.74 -9.35 -7.42
CA VAL A 529 -25.27 -9.32 -7.26
C VAL A 529 -24.55 -9.67 -8.56
N ILE A 530 -25.03 -10.67 -9.31
CA ILE A 530 -24.44 -11.03 -10.62
C ILE A 530 -24.61 -9.87 -11.60
N ALA A 531 -25.79 -9.25 -11.68
CA ALA A 531 -26.04 -8.09 -12.52
C ALA A 531 -25.08 -6.93 -12.19
N TYR A 532 -24.88 -6.66 -10.89
CA TYR A 532 -23.90 -5.68 -10.42
C TYR A 532 -22.47 -6.01 -10.87
N LEU A 533 -22.03 -7.26 -10.74
CA LEU A 533 -20.68 -7.68 -11.19
C LEU A 533 -20.49 -7.51 -12.70
N ARG A 534 -21.52 -7.85 -13.49
CA ARG A 534 -21.53 -7.67 -14.95
C ARG A 534 -21.41 -6.20 -15.33
N ASP A 535 -22.22 -5.36 -14.70
CA ASP A 535 -22.23 -3.92 -14.92
C ASP A 535 -20.91 -3.28 -14.49
N THR A 536 -20.39 -3.65 -13.31
CA THR A 536 -19.10 -3.16 -12.79
C THR A 536 -17.95 -3.49 -13.74
N ALA A 537 -17.93 -4.67 -14.34
CA ALA A 537 -16.89 -5.05 -15.30
C ALA A 537 -17.05 -4.42 -16.69
N ALA A 538 -18.26 -3.98 -17.05
CA ALA A 538 -18.50 -3.18 -18.25
C ALA A 538 -18.05 -1.72 -18.08
N ARG A 539 -18.00 -1.22 -16.82
CA ARG A 539 -17.43 0.08 -16.47
C ARG A 539 -15.90 0.03 -16.55
N LYS A 540 -15.29 1.15 -16.97
CA LYS A 540 -13.82 1.29 -17.12
C LYS A 540 -13.14 0.96 -15.78
N PRO A 541 -12.18 0.01 -15.73
CA PRO A 541 -11.57 -0.37 -14.47
C PRO A 541 -10.66 0.76 -13.96
N PRO A 542 -10.84 1.23 -12.72
CA PRO A 542 -9.80 2.01 -12.05
C PRO A 542 -8.57 1.13 -11.78
N ALA A 543 -7.41 1.76 -11.70
CA ALA A 543 -6.10 1.11 -11.69
C ALA A 543 -5.96 0.00 -10.65
N VAL A 544 -5.33 -1.10 -11.07
CA VAL A 544 -5.11 -2.33 -10.30
C VAL A 544 -4.16 -2.09 -9.13
N ARG A 545 -4.57 -2.43 -7.91
CA ARG A 545 -3.71 -2.50 -6.72
C ARG A 545 -3.22 -3.94 -6.48
N ARG A 546 -1.97 -4.02 -6.06
CA ARG A 546 -1.05 -5.18 -6.04
C ARG A 546 -1.26 -6.14 -4.84
N LEU A 547 -1.02 -7.44 -5.08
CA LEU A 547 -1.16 -8.63 -4.20
C LEU A 547 -0.04 -8.72 -3.12
N GLY A 548 -0.36 -8.41 -1.86
CA GLY A 548 0.58 -8.58 -0.74
C GLY A 548 0.61 -10.00 -0.16
N LEU A 549 1.62 -10.82 -0.52
CA LEU A 549 1.91 -12.11 0.15
C LEU A 549 3.41 -12.47 0.29
N GLY A 550 4.35 -11.58 -0.07
CA GLY A 550 5.80 -11.89 0.00
C GLY A 550 6.46 -11.51 1.33
N ASN A 551 7.37 -12.35 1.84
CA ASN A 551 8.25 -12.00 2.96
C ASN A 551 9.42 -11.11 2.47
N PRO A 552 9.52 -9.84 2.90
CA PRO A 552 10.54 -8.91 2.40
C PRO A 552 11.98 -9.28 2.78
N ALA A 553 12.19 -9.99 3.89
CA ALA A 553 13.51 -10.45 4.31
C ALA A 553 14.00 -11.57 3.39
N VAL A 554 13.13 -12.54 3.09
CA VAL A 554 13.42 -13.61 2.13
C VAL A 554 13.61 -13.04 0.72
N GLY A 555 12.75 -12.11 0.31
CA GLY A 555 12.87 -11.43 -0.98
C GLY A 555 14.18 -10.65 -1.12
N ARG A 556 14.67 -10.02 -0.05
CA ARG A 556 15.95 -9.29 -0.04
C ARG A 556 17.13 -10.24 -0.24
N GLU A 557 17.09 -11.42 0.35
CA GLU A 557 18.16 -12.42 0.20
C GLU A 557 18.19 -13.01 -1.21
N ILE A 558 17.02 -13.36 -1.76
CA ILE A 558 16.89 -13.78 -3.17
C ILE A 558 17.38 -12.67 -4.11
N TYR A 559 17.00 -11.42 -3.83
CA TYR A 559 17.41 -10.28 -4.64
C TYR A 559 18.94 -10.09 -4.64
N ARG A 560 19.58 -10.24 -3.47
CA ARG A 560 21.04 -10.18 -3.35
C ARG A 560 21.73 -11.29 -4.12
N GLY A 561 21.24 -12.52 -4.01
CA GLY A 561 21.85 -13.69 -4.63
C GLY A 561 21.62 -13.79 -6.14
N SER A 562 20.53 -13.21 -6.67
CA SER A 562 20.09 -13.50 -8.04
C SER A 562 19.75 -12.30 -8.91
N CYS A 563 19.48 -11.13 -8.33
CA CYS A 563 18.98 -9.98 -9.09
C CYS A 563 20.00 -8.82 -9.12
N ARG A 564 20.76 -8.65 -8.02
CA ARG A 564 21.70 -7.54 -7.82
C ARG A 564 22.75 -7.40 -8.92
N SER A 565 23.22 -8.50 -9.50
CA SER A 565 24.27 -8.49 -10.53
C SER A 565 23.86 -7.74 -11.80
N CYS A 566 22.56 -7.73 -12.13
CA CYS A 566 22.02 -7.01 -13.28
C CYS A 566 21.28 -5.72 -12.87
N HIS A 567 20.54 -5.74 -11.76
CA HIS A 567 19.63 -4.66 -11.37
C HIS A 567 20.17 -3.72 -10.30
N GLY A 568 21.42 -3.93 -9.85
CA GLY A 568 22.04 -3.14 -8.79
C GLY A 568 21.60 -3.56 -7.38
N PRO A 569 22.39 -3.27 -6.33
CA PRO A 569 22.14 -3.68 -4.94
C PRO A 569 20.83 -3.19 -4.33
N ASN A 570 20.30 -2.07 -4.84
CA ASN A 570 19.09 -1.41 -4.38
C ASN A 570 17.99 -1.36 -5.46
N GLY A 571 18.19 -2.01 -6.60
CA GLY A 571 17.25 -1.93 -7.73
C GLY A 571 17.40 -0.67 -8.56
N GLU A 572 18.51 0.05 -8.42
CA GLU A 572 18.87 1.27 -9.14
C GLU A 572 19.15 1.04 -10.64
N GLY A 573 19.30 -0.21 -11.08
CA GLY A 573 19.55 -0.58 -12.47
C GLY A 573 21.04 -0.83 -12.77
N GLY A 574 21.32 -1.24 -14.01
CA GLY A 574 22.65 -1.60 -14.49
C GLY A 574 22.57 -2.18 -15.91
N SER A 575 23.05 -3.41 -16.10
CA SER A 575 22.79 -4.19 -17.32
C SER A 575 21.33 -4.67 -17.41
N GLY A 576 20.59 -4.66 -16.30
CA GLY A 576 19.14 -4.85 -16.23
C GLY A 576 18.39 -3.56 -15.89
N PRO A 577 17.07 -3.47 -16.17
CA PRO A 577 16.24 -2.30 -15.87
C PRO A 577 16.23 -1.93 -14.38
N GLN A 578 16.06 -0.64 -14.07
CA GLN A 578 15.87 -0.16 -12.70
C GLN A 578 14.53 -0.65 -12.13
N LEU A 579 14.62 -1.54 -11.13
CA LEU A 579 13.46 -2.17 -10.48
C LEU A 579 12.90 -1.34 -9.32
N ALA A 580 13.71 -0.48 -8.71
CA ALA A 580 13.29 0.42 -7.62
C ALA A 580 12.62 1.70 -8.12
N ASN A 581 12.42 1.83 -9.44
CA ASN A 581 11.74 2.96 -10.03
C ASN A 581 10.27 3.00 -9.55
N PRO A 582 9.84 4.06 -8.83
CA PRO A 582 8.49 4.12 -8.25
C PRO A 582 7.38 4.05 -9.30
N SER A 583 7.54 4.73 -10.44
CA SER A 583 6.56 4.70 -11.54
C SER A 583 6.46 3.33 -12.19
N PHE A 584 7.56 2.58 -12.28
CA PHE A 584 7.56 1.19 -12.75
C PHE A 584 6.86 0.26 -11.74
N LEU A 585 7.16 0.39 -10.45
CA LEU A 585 6.55 -0.40 -9.39
C LEU A 585 5.06 -0.09 -9.23
N GLU A 586 4.64 1.13 -9.52
CA GLU A 586 3.24 1.54 -9.56
C GLU A 586 2.51 0.99 -10.79
N ALA A 587 3.13 1.04 -11.97
CA ALA A 587 2.47 0.70 -13.24
C ALA A 587 2.50 -0.80 -13.59
N ALA A 588 3.55 -1.52 -13.21
CA ALA A 588 3.52 -2.98 -13.30
C ALA A 588 2.50 -3.52 -12.27
N SER A 589 2.02 -4.75 -12.40
CA SER A 589 1.28 -5.44 -11.34
C SER A 589 2.21 -6.44 -10.62
N ASP A 590 1.81 -6.93 -9.45
CA ASP A 590 2.56 -7.98 -8.75
C ASP A 590 2.59 -9.24 -9.57
N GLY A 591 1.52 -9.46 -10.34
CA GLY A 591 1.47 -10.47 -11.34
C GLY A 591 2.48 -10.30 -12.46
N PHE A 592 2.63 -9.08 -12.99
CA PHE A 592 3.66 -8.76 -13.97
C PHE A 592 5.05 -9.05 -13.41
N LEU A 593 5.36 -8.62 -12.18
CA LEU A 593 6.67 -8.86 -11.57
C LEU A 593 6.90 -10.35 -11.30
N ALA A 594 5.93 -11.05 -10.71
CA ALA A 594 6.03 -12.47 -10.42
C ALA A 594 6.20 -13.30 -11.71
N ALA A 595 5.39 -13.04 -12.74
CA ALA A 595 5.51 -13.72 -14.02
C ALA A 595 6.86 -13.43 -14.69
N THR A 596 7.35 -12.19 -14.63
CA THR A 596 8.66 -11.83 -15.20
C THR A 596 9.80 -12.57 -14.50
N ILE A 597 9.74 -12.71 -13.17
CA ILE A 597 10.73 -13.47 -12.38
C ILE A 597 10.63 -14.98 -12.67
N VAL A 598 9.42 -15.52 -12.73
CA VAL A 598 9.16 -16.96 -12.92
C VAL A 598 9.51 -17.40 -14.35
N LEU A 599 9.08 -16.65 -15.36
CA LEU A 599 9.26 -17.02 -16.77
C LEU A 599 10.63 -16.60 -17.32
N GLY A 600 11.30 -15.64 -16.67
CA GLY A 600 12.42 -14.94 -17.27
C GLY A 600 11.98 -14.12 -18.48
N ARG A 601 12.96 -13.62 -19.25
CA ARG A 601 12.75 -12.86 -20.47
C ARG A 601 13.63 -13.39 -21.58
N GLU A 602 12.98 -14.03 -22.54
CA GLU A 602 13.60 -14.55 -23.75
C GLU A 602 14.35 -13.43 -24.50
N GLY A 603 15.54 -13.74 -25.02
CA GLY A 603 16.43 -12.77 -25.66
C GLY A 603 17.18 -11.84 -24.69
N THR A 604 17.13 -12.07 -23.38
CA THR A 604 17.90 -11.31 -22.38
C THR A 604 18.65 -12.23 -21.41
N PRO A 605 19.62 -11.72 -20.63
CA PRO A 605 20.26 -12.48 -19.56
C PRO A 605 19.33 -12.89 -18.41
N MET A 606 18.10 -12.36 -18.35
CA MET A 606 17.12 -12.69 -17.30
C MET A 606 16.50 -14.07 -17.53
N ARG A 607 17.12 -15.10 -16.95
CA ARG A 607 16.65 -16.49 -17.03
C ARG A 607 15.44 -16.72 -16.12
N SER A 608 14.67 -17.78 -16.39
CA SER A 608 13.62 -18.27 -15.49
C SER A 608 14.21 -18.65 -14.13
N MET A 609 13.54 -18.26 -13.05
CA MET A 609 14.02 -18.46 -11.67
C MET A 609 13.32 -19.62 -10.94
N VAL A 610 12.64 -20.51 -11.68
CA VAL A 610 12.06 -21.74 -11.10
C VAL A 610 13.15 -22.80 -10.93
N ARG A 611 13.24 -23.42 -9.73
CA ARG A 611 14.21 -24.49 -9.42
C ARG A 611 14.10 -25.63 -10.45
N GLY A 612 15.21 -25.92 -11.12
CA GLY A 612 15.34 -27.04 -12.06
C GLY A 612 16.63 -27.08 -12.90
N HIS A 613 17.41 -25.98 -12.98
CA HIS A 613 18.63 -25.91 -13.81
C HIS A 613 19.83 -25.25 -13.09
N LEU A 614 20.06 -25.58 -11.82
CA LEU A 614 21.37 -25.41 -11.18
C LEU A 614 21.90 -26.79 -10.82
N GLN A 615 22.55 -27.43 -11.79
CA GLN A 615 23.53 -28.46 -11.49
C GLN A 615 24.77 -27.78 -10.92
N GLY A 616 25.14 -28.17 -9.69
CA GLY A 616 26.49 -28.06 -9.15
C GLY A 616 26.95 -26.68 -8.71
N VAL A 617 26.68 -26.32 -7.45
CA VAL A 617 27.73 -26.00 -6.46
C VAL A 617 27.15 -26.39 -5.09
N GLY A 618 27.92 -27.16 -4.31
CA GLY A 618 27.49 -27.81 -3.07
C GLY A 618 27.25 -26.88 -1.89
#